data_AF-A0A976IKK5-F1
#
_entry.id   AF-A0A976IKK5-F1
#
_cell.length_a   1.000
_cell.length_b   1.000
_cell.length_c   1.000
_cell.angle_alpha   90.00
_cell.angle_beta   90.00
_cell.angle_gamma   90.00
#
_symmetry.space_group_name_H-M   'P 1'
#
loop_
_entity.id
_entity.type
_entity.pdbx_description
1 polymer ?
#
loop_
_entity_poly.entity_id
_entity_poly.type
_entity_poly.pdbx_seq_one_letter_code
_entity_poly.pdbx_strand_id
1 'polypeptide(L)'
;MDGYRQTLLGRSLADALHDIEMNCGDADVDRHVNGDLIFSLFDEAMMFELHDKRNAQTYTHDLLQLTGEVTAFNRFVDDWSVLACVKSHEIHLNRSVAIFHLRQQSQDHEKEQGIAVRLKLRKIAKNANKEVQSSK
;
A
#
# COMPACT_ATOMS: atom_id res chain seq x y z
N MET A 1 11.03 -7.76 1.92
CA MET A 1 10.91 -6.41 1.34
C MET A 1 9.54 -6.28 0.66
N ASP A 2 8.44 -6.80 1.24
CA ASP A 2 7.36 -7.38 0.39
C ASP A 2 5.96 -6.81 0.64
N GLY A 3 5.86 -5.65 1.30
CA GLY A 3 4.55 -5.11 1.67
C GLY A 3 3.64 -4.79 0.47
N TYR A 4 4.22 -4.38 -0.67
CA TYR A 4 3.44 -3.97 -1.84
C TYR A 4 2.94 -5.15 -2.66
N ARG A 5 3.64 -6.30 -2.61
CA ARG A 5 3.19 -7.55 -3.25
C ARG A 5 1.88 -8.06 -2.64
N GLN A 6 1.61 -7.74 -1.36
CA GLN A 6 0.36 -8.07 -0.67
C GLN A 6 -0.78 -7.09 -0.95
N THR A 7 -0.57 -6.07 -1.78
CA THR A 7 -1.64 -5.16 -2.21
C THR A 7 -2.54 -5.83 -3.25
N LEU A 8 -3.65 -5.19 -3.60
CA LEU A 8 -4.47 -5.66 -4.72
C LEU A 8 -3.65 -5.73 -6.01
N LEU A 9 -2.90 -4.69 -6.33
CA LEU A 9 -2.06 -4.64 -7.52
C LEU A 9 -1.00 -5.75 -7.54
N GLY A 10 -0.31 -5.96 -6.41
CA GLY A 10 0.69 -7.01 -6.28
C GLY A 10 0.10 -8.42 -6.43
N ARG A 11 -1.10 -8.67 -5.89
CA ARG A 11 -1.83 -9.93 -6.09
C ARG A 11 -2.25 -10.13 -7.55
N SER A 12 -2.83 -9.11 -8.18
CA SER A 12 -3.23 -9.18 -9.59
C SER A 12 -2.04 -9.44 -10.52
N LEU A 13 -0.86 -8.90 -10.19
CA LEU A 13 0.37 -9.23 -10.91
C LEU A 13 0.76 -10.70 -10.71
N ALA A 14 0.67 -11.22 -9.48
CA ALA A 14 0.94 -12.63 -9.19
C ALA A 14 -0.01 -13.56 -9.97
N ASP A 15 -1.30 -13.24 -9.98
CA ASP A 15 -2.32 -13.99 -10.70
C ASP A 15 -2.03 -14.00 -12.22
N ALA A 16 -1.69 -12.85 -12.80
CA ALA A 16 -1.35 -12.74 -14.21
C ALA A 16 -0.09 -13.52 -14.60
N LEU A 17 0.94 -13.52 -13.74
CA LEU A 17 2.15 -14.32 -13.96
C LEU A 17 1.85 -15.81 -13.88
N HIS A 18 1.04 -16.23 -12.91
CA HIS A 18 0.60 -17.61 -12.78
C HIS A 18 -0.21 -18.07 -13.99
N ASP A 19 -1.12 -17.23 -14.49
CA ASP A 19 -1.90 -17.53 -15.69
C ASP A 19 -0.99 -17.71 -16.93
N ILE A 20 0.06 -16.90 -17.07
CA ILE A 20 1.03 -17.05 -18.15
C ILE A 20 1.80 -18.37 -18.01
N GLU A 21 2.24 -18.71 -16.81
CA GLU A 21 2.93 -19.99 -16.53
C GLU A 21 2.04 -21.21 -16.83
N MET A 22 0.76 -21.15 -16.45
CA MET A 22 -0.19 -22.24 -16.67
C MET A 22 -0.63 -22.37 -18.13
N ASN A 23 -0.78 -21.25 -18.85
CA ASN A 23 -1.24 -21.25 -20.24
C ASN A 23 -0.12 -21.45 -21.28
N CYS A 24 1.15 -21.36 -20.88
CA CYS A 24 2.31 -21.64 -21.75
C CYS A 24 2.70 -23.12 -21.84
N GLY A 25 1.93 -24.04 -21.24
CA GLY A 25 2.13 -25.48 -21.36
C GLY A 25 1.70 -26.02 -22.73
N ASP A 26 2.54 -25.86 -23.77
CA ASP A 26 2.89 -26.89 -24.79
C ASP A 26 3.48 -26.34 -26.10
N ALA A 27 3.54 -25.02 -26.31
CA ALA A 27 4.03 -24.46 -27.58
C ALA A 27 5.13 -23.41 -27.36
N ASP A 28 6.33 -23.74 -27.84
CA ASP A 28 7.55 -22.94 -27.92
C ASP A 28 8.28 -22.62 -26.60
N VAL A 29 9.31 -23.44 -26.38
CA VAL A 29 10.41 -23.28 -25.44
C VAL A 29 11.23 -22.04 -25.83
N ASP A 30 10.86 -20.84 -25.35
CA ASP A 30 11.86 -19.75 -25.17
C ASP A 30 11.40 -18.60 -24.26
N ARG A 31 10.13 -18.53 -23.87
CA ARG A 31 9.65 -17.48 -22.94
C ARG A 31 9.48 -18.02 -21.53
N HIS A 32 10.59 -18.41 -20.91
CA HIS A 32 10.61 -18.59 -19.47
C HIS A 32 10.52 -17.20 -18.82
N VAL A 33 9.31 -16.79 -18.46
CA VAL A 33 9.06 -15.55 -17.74
C VAL A 33 9.67 -15.69 -16.35
N ASN A 34 10.71 -14.93 -16.05
CA ASN A 34 11.31 -14.93 -14.72
C ASN A 34 10.46 -14.06 -13.79
N GLY A 35 9.54 -14.71 -13.06
CA GLY A 35 8.65 -14.05 -12.10
C GLY A 35 9.41 -13.27 -11.02
N ASP A 36 10.54 -13.79 -10.53
CA ASP A 36 11.36 -13.13 -9.50
C ASP A 36 11.95 -11.81 -10.00
N LEU A 37 12.41 -11.77 -11.25
CA LEU A 37 12.89 -10.54 -11.88
C LEU A 37 11.75 -9.51 -12.04
N ILE A 38 10.57 -9.95 -12.48
CA ILE A 38 9.41 -9.07 -12.64
C ILE A 38 8.98 -8.49 -11.29
N PHE A 39 8.94 -9.31 -10.24
CA PHE A 39 8.62 -8.82 -8.91
C PHE A 39 9.68 -7.86 -8.36
N SER A 40 10.95 -8.05 -8.71
CA SER A 40 12.03 -7.14 -8.32
C SER A 40 11.86 -5.77 -9.00
N LEU A 41 11.54 -5.76 -10.31
CA LEU A 41 11.25 -4.52 -11.05
C LEU A 41 9.97 -3.85 -10.54
N PHE A 42 8.95 -4.64 -10.18
CA PHE A 42 7.73 -4.13 -9.56
C PHE A 42 8.01 -3.44 -8.22
N ASP A 43 8.81 -4.07 -7.36
CA ASP A 43 9.17 -3.47 -6.07
C ASP A 43 9.93 -2.15 -6.25
N GLU A 44 10.86 -2.08 -7.21
CA GLU A 44 11.59 -0.85 -7.54
C GLU A 44 10.66 0.26 -8.05
N ALA A 45 9.77 -0.06 -8.99
CA ALA A 45 8.78 0.88 -9.52
C ALA A 45 7.83 1.40 -8.43
N MET A 46 7.34 0.51 -7.56
CA MET A 46 6.47 0.87 -6.44
C MET A 46 7.20 1.75 -5.42
N MET A 47 8.48 1.47 -5.13
CA MET A 47 9.26 2.32 -4.25
C MET A 47 9.46 3.72 -4.84
N PHE A 48 9.80 3.80 -6.12
CA PHE A 48 9.96 5.08 -6.82
C PHE A 48 8.67 5.90 -6.78
N GLU A 49 7.55 5.29 -7.17
CA GLU A 49 6.25 5.96 -7.25
C GLU A 49 5.75 6.43 -5.87
N LEU A 50 6.00 5.65 -4.82
CA LEU A 50 5.54 6.00 -3.48
C LEU A 50 6.48 6.96 -2.73
N HIS A 51 7.77 7.06 -3.12
CA HIS A 51 8.74 7.94 -2.46
C HIS A 51 8.98 9.25 -3.20
N ASP A 52 8.67 9.36 -4.49
CA ASP A 52 8.82 10.63 -5.19
C ASP A 52 7.71 11.60 -4.79
N LYS A 53 8.02 12.47 -3.82
CA LYS A 53 7.15 13.57 -3.37
C LYS A 53 6.81 14.57 -4.48
N ARG A 54 7.49 14.50 -5.65
CA ARG A 54 7.19 15.32 -6.82
C ARG A 54 5.98 14.81 -7.61
N ASN A 55 5.60 13.55 -7.44
CA ASN A 55 4.41 12.95 -8.06
C ASN A 55 3.17 13.14 -7.17
N ALA A 56 2.86 14.40 -6.82
CA ALA A 56 1.68 14.76 -6.02
C ALA A 56 0.33 14.40 -6.70
N GLN A 57 0.36 13.88 -7.92
CA GLN A 57 -0.83 13.52 -8.71
C GLN A 57 -1.23 12.04 -8.55
N THR A 58 -0.41 11.21 -7.90
CA THR A 58 -0.64 9.76 -7.79
C THR A 58 -1.55 9.39 -6.60
N TYR A 59 -1.54 10.20 -5.55
CA TYR A 59 -2.43 10.00 -4.41
C TYR A 59 -3.76 10.73 -4.62
N THR A 60 -4.86 10.07 -4.29
CA THR A 60 -6.19 10.72 -4.32
C THR A 60 -6.36 11.79 -3.23
N HIS A 61 -5.44 11.82 -2.25
CA HIS A 61 -5.46 12.67 -1.06
C HIS A 61 -4.04 12.97 -0.57
N ASP A 62 -3.84 14.16 0.00
CA ASP A 62 -2.55 14.56 0.60
C ASP A 62 -2.33 13.92 1.98
N LEU A 63 -3.42 13.72 2.74
CA LEU A 63 -3.39 13.22 4.11
C LEU A 63 -4.61 12.34 4.40
N LEU A 64 -4.35 11.16 4.94
CA LEU A 64 -5.34 10.28 5.56
C LEU A 64 -5.15 10.30 7.07
N GLN A 65 -6.17 10.74 7.80
CA GLN A 65 -6.24 10.69 9.25
C GLN A 65 -7.28 9.65 9.68
N LEU A 66 -6.85 8.73 10.54
CA LEU A 66 -7.66 7.67 11.10
C LEU A 66 -7.62 7.78 12.62
N THR A 67 -8.79 7.89 13.26
CA THR A 67 -8.92 7.78 14.73
C THR A 67 -9.70 6.51 15.04
N GLY A 68 -9.25 5.71 16.01
CA GLY A 68 -9.93 4.46 16.35
C GLY A 68 -9.23 3.69 17.46
N GLU A 69 -9.80 2.53 17.81
CA GLU A 69 -9.29 1.66 18.86
C GLU A 69 -8.36 0.60 18.28
N VAL A 70 -7.15 0.47 18.86
CA VAL A 70 -6.23 -0.62 18.50
C VAL A 70 -6.67 -1.90 19.19
N THR A 71 -7.08 -2.90 18.41
CA THR A 71 -7.54 -4.19 18.93
C THR A 71 -6.40 -5.20 19.09
N ALA A 72 -5.41 -5.15 18.20
CA ALA A 72 -4.22 -5.97 18.29
C ALA A 72 -3.04 -5.26 17.64
N PHE A 73 -1.83 -5.52 18.13
CA PHE A 73 -0.61 -5.06 17.50
C PHE A 73 0.46 -6.15 17.58
N ASN A 74 1.35 -6.16 16.59
CA ASN A 74 2.53 -7.00 16.58
C ASN A 74 3.71 -6.19 16.06
N ARG A 75 4.86 -6.36 16.71
CA ARG A 75 6.14 -5.84 16.22
C ARG A 75 7.03 -7.03 15.91
N PHE A 76 7.45 -7.14 14.66
CA PHE A 76 8.40 -8.15 14.22
C PHE A 76 9.58 -7.47 13.55
N VAL A 77 10.76 -7.57 14.19
CA VAL A 77 11.98 -6.86 13.78
C VAL A 77 11.72 -5.34 13.75
N ASP A 78 11.71 -4.73 12.56
CA ASP A 78 11.50 -3.31 12.33
C ASP A 78 10.11 -2.98 11.75
N ASP A 79 9.29 -4.01 11.50
CA ASP A 79 7.93 -3.86 10.99
C ASP A 79 6.90 -3.88 12.13
N TRP A 80 5.93 -2.99 12.02
CA TRP A 80 4.76 -2.97 12.90
C TRP A 80 3.52 -3.36 12.11
N SER A 81 2.71 -4.25 12.69
CA SER A 81 1.37 -4.57 12.21
C SER A 81 0.37 -4.16 13.27
N VAL A 82 -0.64 -3.38 12.90
CA VAL A 82 -1.69 -2.91 13.80
C VAL A 82 -3.03 -3.30 13.20
N LEU A 83 -3.88 -3.91 14.02
CA LEU A 83 -5.30 -4.09 13.75
C LEU A 83 -6.05 -3.05 14.57
N ALA A 84 -6.83 -2.23 13.90
CA ALA A 84 -7.63 -1.18 14.53
C ALA A 84 -9.09 -1.31 14.11
N CYS A 85 -9.99 -0.95 15.01
CA CYS A 85 -11.40 -0.73 14.73
C CYS A 85 -11.61 0.79 14.62
N VAL A 86 -12.03 1.26 13.44
CA VAL A 86 -12.22 2.68 13.15
C VAL A 86 -13.68 2.90 12.78
N LYS A 87 -14.35 3.87 13.39
CA LYS A 87 -15.70 4.22 12.95
C LYS A 87 -15.65 4.97 11.63
N SER A 88 -16.64 4.75 10.76
CA SER A 88 -16.67 5.38 9.42
C SER A 88 -16.54 6.92 9.47
N HIS A 89 -17.16 7.57 10.47
CA HIS A 89 -17.11 9.02 10.64
C HIS A 89 -15.77 9.55 11.21
N GLU A 90 -14.89 8.68 11.69
CA GLU A 90 -13.56 9.03 12.23
C GLU A 90 -12.45 8.92 11.17
N ILE A 91 -12.82 8.59 9.92
CA ILE A 91 -11.94 8.58 8.75
C ILE A 91 -12.00 9.95 8.09
N HIS A 92 -10.92 10.70 8.17
CA HIS A 92 -10.82 12.02 7.56
C HIS A 92 -9.75 12.02 6.47
N LEU A 93 -10.16 12.46 5.28
CA LEU A 93 -9.29 12.61 4.12
C LEU A 93 -9.17 14.12 3.84
N ASN A 94 -7.96 14.66 3.81
CA ASN A 94 -7.74 16.06 3.45
C ASN A 94 -7.50 16.19 1.94
N ARG A 95 -8.08 17.23 1.33
CA ARG A 95 -8.01 17.56 -0.11
C ARG A 95 -8.22 16.34 -1.01
N SER A 96 -9.49 16.00 -1.22
CA SER A 96 -9.90 15.01 -2.21
C SER A 96 -9.79 15.59 -3.62
N VAL A 97 -8.94 14.99 -4.46
CA VAL A 97 -8.99 15.19 -5.94
C VAL A 97 -9.97 14.19 -6.57
N ALA A 98 -10.28 13.10 -5.87
CA ALA A 98 -11.28 12.12 -6.26
C ALA A 98 -12.25 11.88 -5.10
N ILE A 99 -13.52 12.18 -5.31
CA ILE A 99 -14.62 11.95 -4.34
C ILE A 99 -14.65 10.45 -4.04
N PHE A 100 -14.00 10.04 -2.96
CA PHE A 100 -14.20 8.71 -2.41
C PHE A 100 -15.60 8.71 -1.82
N HIS A 101 -16.54 8.13 -2.56
CA HIS A 101 -17.82 7.71 -2.00
C HIS A 101 -17.56 6.57 -1.02
N LEU A 102 -17.07 6.90 0.18
CA LEU A 102 -17.40 6.12 1.35
C LEU A 102 -18.92 6.08 1.35
N ARG A 103 -19.50 4.88 1.18
CA ARG A 103 -20.94 4.70 1.26
C ARG A 103 -21.36 5.29 2.61
N GLN A 104 -21.90 6.51 2.58
CA GLN A 104 -22.78 7.01 3.62
C GLN A 104 -23.98 6.05 3.55
N GLN A 105 -23.86 4.92 4.25
CA GLN A 105 -24.98 4.05 4.50
C GLN A 105 -25.96 4.91 5.27
N SER A 106 -27.03 5.24 4.56
CA SER A 106 -28.23 5.88 5.02
C SER A 106 -28.58 5.39 6.41
N GLN A 107 -28.95 6.35 7.26
CA GLN A 107 -29.64 6.13 8.52
C GLN A 107 -30.73 5.07 8.33
N ASP A 108 -30.49 3.86 8.83
CA ASP A 108 -31.47 2.95 9.43
C ASP A 108 -30.76 1.64 9.79
N HIS A 109 -30.91 1.22 11.06
CA HIS A 109 -30.36 0.01 11.72
C HIS A 109 -29.06 0.16 12.55
N GLU A 110 -29.19 0.77 13.73
CA GLU A 110 -28.81 0.26 15.08
C GLU A 110 -27.49 -0.48 15.39
N LYS A 111 -26.52 -0.61 14.49
CA LYS A 111 -25.15 -0.99 14.86
C LYS A 111 -24.19 -0.14 14.05
N GLU A 112 -23.60 0.88 14.67
CA GLU A 112 -22.42 1.57 14.13
C GLU A 112 -21.36 0.51 13.81
N GLN A 113 -21.24 0.14 12.53
CA GLN A 113 -20.29 -0.89 12.09
C GLN A 113 -18.89 -0.27 12.08
N GLY A 114 -18.09 -0.61 13.09
CA GLY A 114 -16.67 -0.33 13.09
C GLY A 114 -15.99 -1.05 11.93
N ILE A 115 -15.14 -0.34 11.20
CA ILE A 115 -14.35 -0.87 10.09
C ILE A 115 -13.06 -1.44 10.67
N ALA A 116 -12.82 -2.73 10.46
CA ALA A 116 -11.55 -3.35 10.81
C ALA A 116 -10.49 -2.96 9.78
N VAL A 117 -9.45 -2.25 10.23
CA VAL A 117 -8.35 -1.77 9.39
C VAL A 117 -7.06 -2.44 9.84
N ARG A 118 -6.35 -3.07 8.90
CA ARG A 118 -5.01 -3.62 9.13
C ARG A 118 -3.97 -2.67 8.53
N LEU A 119 -3.14 -2.11 9.39
CA LEU A 119 -2.06 -1.19 9.03
C LEU A 119 -0.72 -1.89 9.16
N LYS A 120 0.14 -1.75 8.13
CA LYS A 120 1.54 -2.14 8.19
C LYS A 120 2.41 -0.89 8.20
N LEU A 121 3.01 -0.60 9.34
CA LEU A 121 3.80 0.61 9.57
C LEU A 121 5.29 0.26 9.47
N ARG A 122 6.06 1.12 8.80
CA ARG A 122 7.52 0.98 8.70
C ARG A 122 8.18 2.26 9.17
N LYS A 123 9.32 2.10 9.86
CA LYS A 123 10.17 3.23 10.21
C LYS A 123 10.81 3.76 8.93
N ILE A 124 10.46 5.00 8.55
CA ILE A 124 11.17 5.70 7.47
C ILE A 124 12.60 5.95 7.97
N ALA A 125 13.59 5.37 7.29
CA ALA A 125 14.99 5.69 7.56
C ALA A 125 15.18 7.19 7.25
N LYS A 126 15.50 7.98 8.28
CA LYS A 126 16.00 9.33 8.08
C LYS A 126 17.35 9.19 7.38
N ASN A 127 17.40 9.28 6.06
CA ASN A 127 18.64 9.64 5.39
C ASN A 127 19.02 11.02 5.90
N ALA A 128 20.00 11.03 6.80
CA ALA A 128 20.58 12.23 7.33
C ALA A 128 21.12 13.04 6.16
N ASN A 129 20.64 14.27 6.02
CA ASN A 129 21.35 15.33 5.31
C ASN A 129 22.77 15.39 5.86
N LYS A 130 23.72 14.79 5.15
CA LYS A 130 25.13 15.15 5.18
C LYS A 130 25.50 15.41 3.73
N GLU A 131 26.35 16.44 3.55
CA GLU A 131 26.76 17.09 2.30
C GLU A 131 25.78 18.23 1.92
N VAL A 132 26.10 19.52 1.97
CA VAL A 132 27.41 20.21 1.92
C VAL A 132 27.35 21.50 2.77
N GLN A 133 28.08 21.53 3.88
CA GLN A 133 28.67 22.78 4.41
C GLN A 133 30.17 22.74 4.07
N SER A 134 30.51 23.27 2.91
CA SER A 134 31.84 23.73 2.48
C SER A 134 31.57 24.46 1.17
N SER A 135 31.65 25.78 1.07
CA SER A 135 32.87 26.54 1.30
C SER A 135 32.57 27.94 1.81
N LYS A 136 33.43 28.39 2.72
CA LYS A 136 33.74 29.81 2.91
C LYS A 136 34.55 30.31 1.71
#